data_AF-A0A7I2YQB7-F1
#
_entry.id   AF-A0A7I2YQB7-F1
#
_cell.length_a   1.000
_cell.length_b   1.000
_cell.length_c   1.000
_cell.angle_alpha   90.00
_cell.angle_beta   90.00
_cell.angle_gamma   90.00
#
_symmetry.space_group_name_H-M   'P 1'
#
loop_
_entity.id
_entity.type
_entity.pdbx_description
1 polymer ?
#
loop_
_entity_poly.entity_id
_entity_poly.type
_entity_poly.pdbx_seq_one_letter_code
_entity_poly.pdbx_strand_id
1 'polypeptide(L)'
;GKNLHPDVTGRLLSQGVIAFRCPRSFMDQPLAEHFSPFRVQHMDLSNSVIEVSTLHGILSQCSKLQNLSLEGLRLSDPIVNTLAKNSNLVRLNLSGCSGFSEFALQTLLSSCSRLDELNLSWCFDFTEKHVQVAVAHVSETITQLNLSGYRKNLQKSDLSTLVRRCPNLVHLDLSDSVMLKNDCFQEFFQLNYLQHLSLSRCYDIIPETLLGHECKCTRSIKNIKSKLSEEPTLTRIQQKNNANLTSEPTGKQSQQ
;
A
#
# COMPACT_ATOMS: atom_id res chain seq x y z
N GLY A 1 -12.06 15.86 -16.89
CA GLY A 1 -11.33 14.76 -17.57
C GLY A 1 -11.96 14.52 -18.92
N LYS A 2 -11.42 13.59 -19.70
CA LYS A 2 -12.05 13.20 -20.98
C LYS A 2 -13.26 12.33 -20.67
N ASN A 3 -14.44 12.72 -21.15
CA ASN A 3 -15.62 11.87 -21.12
C ASN A 3 -15.41 10.72 -22.09
N LEU A 4 -15.45 9.50 -21.59
CA LEU A 4 -15.33 8.28 -22.39
C LEU A 4 -16.64 7.54 -22.30
N HIS A 5 -17.19 7.19 -23.47
CA HIS A 5 -18.37 6.35 -23.51
C HIS A 5 -17.97 4.91 -23.14
N PRO A 6 -18.62 4.27 -22.15
CA PRO A 6 -18.30 2.91 -21.71
C PRO A 6 -18.23 1.90 -22.87
N ASP A 7 -19.20 1.92 -23.78
CA ASP A 7 -19.21 0.98 -24.91
C ASP A 7 -18.07 1.25 -25.91
N VAL A 8 -17.61 2.49 -26.06
CA VAL A 8 -16.43 2.80 -26.88
C VAL A 8 -15.18 2.18 -26.25
N THR A 9 -15.06 2.28 -24.92
CA THR A 9 -13.98 1.61 -24.16
C THR A 9 -14.07 0.10 -24.32
N GLY A 10 -15.25 -0.50 -24.17
CA GLY A 10 -15.46 -1.94 -24.35
C GLY A 10 -15.12 -2.42 -25.77
N ARG A 11 -15.55 -1.69 -26.80
CA ARG A 11 -15.19 -1.98 -28.20
C ARG A 11 -13.70 -1.85 -28.45
N LEU A 12 -13.04 -0.84 -27.86
CA LEU A 12 -11.60 -0.67 -28.00
C LEU A 12 -10.84 -1.84 -27.35
N LEU A 13 -11.25 -2.27 -26.15
CA LEU A 13 -10.67 -3.41 -25.46
C LEU A 13 -10.89 -4.73 -26.22
N SER A 14 -12.05 -4.89 -26.90
CA SER A 14 -12.34 -6.07 -27.71
C SER A 14 -11.49 -6.18 -28.98
N GLN A 15 -10.89 -5.08 -29.47
CA GLN A 15 -9.93 -5.10 -30.58
C GLN A 15 -8.55 -5.71 -30.22
N GLY A 16 -8.38 -6.25 -29.01
CA GLY A 16 -7.15 -6.94 -28.61
C GLY A 16 -6.10 -6.02 -28.00
N VAL A 17 -6.52 -4.88 -27.42
CA VAL A 17 -5.64 -3.97 -26.68
C VAL A 17 -4.99 -4.69 -25.50
N ILE A 18 -3.66 -4.57 -25.41
CA ILE A 18 -2.86 -5.20 -24.34
C ILE A 18 -2.65 -4.23 -23.16
N ALA A 19 -2.44 -2.94 -23.44
CA ALA A 19 -2.24 -1.91 -22.43
C ALA A 19 -3.28 -0.80 -22.61
N PHE A 20 -4.09 -0.58 -21.58
CA PHE A 20 -5.13 0.45 -21.56
C PHE A 20 -4.90 1.38 -20.37
N ARG A 21 -4.41 2.59 -20.64
CA ARG A 21 -4.15 3.60 -19.63
C ARG A 21 -5.12 4.75 -19.76
N CYS A 22 -6.00 4.89 -18.76
CA CYS A 22 -7.07 5.87 -18.76
C CYS A 22 -7.40 6.40 -17.35
N PRO A 23 -6.41 6.95 -16.60
CA PRO A 23 -6.64 7.54 -15.30
C PRO A 23 -7.39 8.87 -15.42
N ARG A 24 -8.16 9.25 -14.38
CA ARG A 24 -8.92 10.51 -14.30
C ARG A 24 -9.92 10.68 -15.45
N SER A 25 -10.51 9.56 -15.84
CA SER A 25 -11.54 9.48 -16.88
C SER A 25 -12.95 9.55 -16.29
N PHE A 26 -13.94 9.79 -17.13
CA PHE A 26 -15.34 9.88 -16.74
C PHE A 26 -16.13 8.90 -17.61
N MET A 27 -16.69 7.86 -16.99
CA MET A 27 -17.51 6.79 -17.57
C MET A 27 -18.76 6.60 -16.70
N ASP A 28 -19.61 7.61 -16.66
CA ASP A 28 -20.81 7.70 -15.81
C ASP A 28 -22.09 7.30 -16.58
N GLN A 29 -21.97 6.30 -17.43
CA GLN A 29 -23.07 5.73 -18.19
C GLN A 29 -23.04 4.20 -18.01
N PRO A 30 -24.18 3.51 -18.12
CA PRO A 30 -24.21 2.06 -18.12
C PRO A 30 -23.60 1.52 -19.41
N LEU A 31 -23.07 0.29 -19.35
CA LEU A 31 -22.76 -0.48 -20.56
C LEU A 31 -24.06 -0.95 -21.22
N ALA A 32 -24.21 -0.66 -22.51
CA ALA A 32 -25.33 -1.16 -23.31
C ALA A 32 -24.97 -2.47 -24.05
N GLU A 33 -23.67 -2.70 -24.28
CA GLU A 33 -23.17 -3.84 -25.05
C GLU A 33 -22.55 -4.93 -24.16
N HIS A 34 -22.63 -6.17 -24.65
CA HIS A 34 -21.90 -7.30 -24.10
C HIS A 34 -20.61 -7.52 -24.90
N PHE A 35 -19.49 -7.68 -24.20
CA PHE A 35 -18.18 -7.83 -24.83
C PHE A 35 -17.62 -9.23 -24.65
N SER A 36 -16.85 -9.70 -25.63
CA SER A 36 -16.04 -10.91 -25.52
C SER A 36 -14.86 -10.69 -24.55
N PRO A 37 -14.25 -11.76 -24.00
CA PRO A 37 -13.10 -11.66 -23.11
C PRO A 37 -11.97 -10.80 -23.68
N PHE A 38 -11.47 -9.86 -22.87
CA PHE A 38 -10.43 -8.91 -23.27
C PHE A 38 -9.04 -9.54 -23.18
N ARG A 39 -8.12 -9.07 -24.04
CA ARG A 39 -6.70 -9.47 -24.03
C ARG A 39 -5.82 -8.56 -23.17
N VAL A 40 -6.41 -7.56 -22.53
CA VAL A 40 -5.72 -6.55 -21.73
C VAL A 40 -4.95 -7.20 -20.58
N GLN A 41 -3.70 -6.74 -20.41
CA GLN A 41 -2.77 -7.19 -19.39
C GLN A 41 -2.37 -6.04 -18.47
N HIS A 42 -2.41 -4.81 -18.97
CA HIS A 42 -2.05 -3.62 -18.20
C HIS A 42 -3.21 -2.63 -18.27
N MET A 43 -3.82 -2.33 -17.12
CA MET A 43 -4.97 -1.45 -17.04
C MET A 43 -4.79 -0.44 -15.90
N ASP A 44 -5.00 0.84 -16.22
CA ASP A 44 -4.95 1.93 -15.24
C ASP A 44 -6.21 2.78 -15.40
N LEU A 45 -7.11 2.69 -14.42
CA LEU A 45 -8.36 3.46 -14.33
C LEU A 45 -8.34 4.40 -13.11
N SER A 46 -7.17 4.60 -12.49
CA SER A 46 -7.04 5.34 -11.23
C SER A 46 -7.68 6.72 -11.27
N ASN A 47 -8.31 7.11 -10.15
CA ASN A 47 -8.92 8.41 -9.91
C ASN A 47 -9.95 8.81 -10.98
N SER A 48 -10.59 7.83 -11.61
CA SER A 48 -11.68 8.04 -12.58
C SER A 48 -13.04 8.10 -11.88
N VAL A 49 -14.05 8.62 -12.56
CA VAL A 49 -15.45 8.56 -12.14
C VAL A 49 -16.13 7.54 -13.04
N ILE A 50 -16.37 6.33 -12.51
CA ILE A 50 -16.94 5.20 -13.26
C ILE A 50 -18.08 4.62 -12.43
N GLU A 51 -19.23 4.39 -13.06
CA GLU A 51 -20.34 3.71 -12.39
C GLU A 51 -19.92 2.28 -12.00
N VAL A 52 -20.29 1.82 -10.80
CA VAL A 52 -19.90 0.50 -10.27
C VAL A 52 -20.33 -0.64 -11.20
N SER A 53 -21.52 -0.54 -11.78
CA SER A 53 -22.07 -1.52 -12.74
C SER A 53 -21.21 -1.61 -14.01
N THR A 54 -20.82 -0.46 -14.56
CA THR A 54 -19.94 -0.32 -15.72
C THR A 54 -18.54 -0.85 -15.45
N LEU A 55 -17.97 -0.50 -14.29
CA LEU A 55 -16.66 -1.02 -13.88
C LEU A 55 -16.68 -2.55 -13.77
N HIS A 56 -17.73 -3.11 -13.16
CA HIS A 56 -17.94 -4.55 -13.08
C HIS A 56 -18.06 -5.18 -14.47
N GLY A 57 -18.85 -4.59 -15.38
CA GLY A 57 -19.02 -5.12 -16.74
C GLY A 57 -17.70 -5.18 -17.51
N ILE A 58 -16.85 -4.14 -17.42
CA ILE A 58 -15.52 -4.14 -18.04
C ILE A 58 -14.62 -5.21 -17.42
N LEU A 59 -14.50 -5.23 -16.09
CA LEU A 59 -13.59 -6.14 -15.39
C LEU A 59 -14.05 -7.61 -15.49
N SER A 60 -15.35 -7.87 -15.69
CA SER A 60 -15.92 -9.22 -15.87
C SER A 60 -15.30 -10.00 -17.02
N GLN A 61 -14.80 -9.27 -18.03
CA GLN A 61 -14.20 -9.80 -19.24
C GLN A 61 -12.67 -9.89 -19.16
N CYS A 62 -12.07 -9.48 -18.05
CA CYS A 62 -10.62 -9.50 -17.85
C CYS A 62 -10.18 -10.77 -17.12
N SER A 63 -9.44 -11.66 -17.77
CA SER A 63 -8.80 -12.83 -17.13
C SER A 63 -7.27 -12.86 -17.27
N LYS A 64 -6.68 -11.87 -17.96
CA LYS A 64 -5.25 -11.82 -18.31
C LYS A 64 -4.48 -10.65 -17.70
N LEU A 65 -5.06 -9.92 -16.77
CA LEU A 65 -4.40 -8.78 -16.13
C LEU A 65 -3.16 -9.21 -15.36
N GLN A 66 -2.10 -8.43 -15.53
CA GLN A 66 -0.82 -8.51 -14.82
C GLN A 66 -0.56 -7.24 -14.01
N ASN A 67 -0.91 -6.07 -14.53
CA ASN A 67 -0.79 -4.79 -13.82
C ASN A 67 -2.15 -4.10 -13.83
N LEU A 68 -2.71 -3.84 -12.66
CA LEU A 68 -4.02 -3.19 -12.50
C LEU A 68 -3.94 -2.06 -11.47
N SER A 69 -4.45 -0.88 -11.83
CA SER A 69 -4.68 0.22 -10.91
C SER A 69 -6.13 0.68 -10.95
N LEU A 70 -6.81 0.57 -9.81
CA LEU A 70 -8.17 1.05 -9.56
C LEU A 70 -8.21 2.11 -8.44
N GLU A 71 -7.06 2.71 -8.14
CA GLU A 71 -6.90 3.68 -7.04
C GLU A 71 -8.01 4.74 -7.03
N GLY A 72 -8.57 5.02 -5.86
CA GLY A 72 -9.59 6.04 -5.64
C GLY A 72 -10.98 5.68 -6.17
N LEU A 73 -11.19 4.47 -6.69
CA LEU A 73 -12.50 4.02 -7.17
C LEU A 73 -13.35 3.36 -6.07
N ARG A 74 -14.66 3.60 -6.12
CA ARG A 74 -15.65 2.82 -5.37
C ARG A 74 -15.85 1.47 -6.08
N LEU A 75 -15.68 0.38 -5.34
CA LEU A 75 -15.82 -0.99 -5.82
C LEU A 75 -17.04 -1.66 -5.15
N SER A 76 -17.13 -2.98 -5.31
CA SER A 76 -18.12 -3.87 -4.71
C SER A 76 -17.58 -5.30 -4.63
N ASP A 77 -18.17 -6.14 -3.78
CA ASP A 77 -17.81 -7.57 -3.68
C ASP A 77 -17.82 -8.29 -5.05
N PRO A 78 -18.84 -8.11 -5.92
CA PRO A 78 -18.83 -8.70 -7.26
C PRO A 78 -17.62 -8.28 -8.12
N ILE A 79 -17.19 -7.02 -8.01
CA ILE A 79 -16.00 -6.53 -8.73
C ILE A 79 -14.76 -7.23 -8.20
N VAL A 80 -14.56 -7.25 -6.89
CA VAL A 80 -13.36 -7.83 -6.27
C VAL A 80 -13.29 -9.34 -6.51
N ASN A 81 -14.41 -10.04 -6.42
CA ASN A 81 -14.48 -11.47 -6.76
C ASN A 81 -14.20 -11.74 -8.23
N THR A 82 -14.58 -10.82 -9.12
CA THR A 82 -14.24 -10.92 -10.55
C THR A 82 -12.74 -10.74 -10.79
N LEU A 83 -12.08 -9.84 -10.08
CA LEU A 83 -10.63 -9.66 -10.16
C LEU A 83 -9.86 -10.92 -9.76
N ALA A 84 -10.45 -11.79 -8.92
CA ALA A 84 -9.84 -13.07 -8.57
C ALA A 84 -9.65 -14.00 -9.78
N LYS A 85 -10.29 -13.75 -10.94
CA LYS A 85 -9.99 -14.46 -12.19
C LYS A 85 -8.59 -14.18 -12.72
N ASN A 86 -7.96 -13.09 -12.29
CA ASN A 86 -6.63 -12.66 -12.74
C ASN A 86 -5.51 -13.22 -11.84
N SER A 87 -5.38 -14.54 -11.78
CA SER A 87 -4.37 -15.21 -10.95
C SER A 87 -2.91 -14.87 -11.34
N ASN A 88 -2.69 -14.30 -12.52
CA ASN A 88 -1.39 -13.84 -13.01
C ASN A 88 -1.08 -12.37 -12.68
N LEU A 89 -1.86 -11.73 -11.79
CA LEU A 89 -1.55 -10.37 -11.31
C LEU A 89 -0.17 -10.32 -10.66
N VAL A 90 0.62 -9.35 -11.11
CA VAL A 90 1.96 -9.01 -10.62
C VAL A 90 1.90 -7.72 -9.80
N ARG A 91 1.18 -6.71 -10.30
CA ARG A 91 0.97 -5.43 -9.62
C ARG A 91 -0.49 -5.11 -9.47
N LEU A 92 -0.90 -4.80 -8.24
CA LEU A 92 -2.26 -4.41 -7.92
C LEU A 92 -2.27 -3.15 -7.05
N ASN A 93 -2.91 -2.09 -7.54
CA ASN A 93 -3.13 -0.87 -6.78
C ASN A 93 -4.63 -0.66 -6.56
N LEU A 94 -5.04 -0.81 -5.30
CA LEU A 94 -6.38 -0.56 -4.76
C LEU A 94 -6.36 0.55 -3.71
N SER A 95 -5.35 1.42 -3.73
CA SER A 95 -5.23 2.51 -2.77
C SER A 95 -6.47 3.41 -2.80
N GLY A 96 -7.02 3.74 -1.63
CA GLY A 96 -8.21 4.59 -1.53
C GLY A 96 -9.50 3.96 -2.06
N CYS A 97 -9.48 2.66 -2.44
CA CYS A 97 -10.70 1.96 -2.82
C CYS A 97 -11.60 1.70 -1.61
N SER A 98 -12.89 1.47 -1.88
CA SER A 98 -13.89 1.16 -0.86
C SER A 98 -15.03 0.31 -1.44
N GLY A 99 -15.93 -0.16 -0.62
CA GLY A 99 -17.19 -0.80 -0.99
C GLY A 99 -17.16 -2.32 -1.02
N PHE A 100 -16.11 -2.96 -0.50
CA PHE A 100 -15.97 -4.41 -0.52
C PHE A 100 -15.60 -5.00 0.84
N SER A 101 -16.03 -6.23 1.07
CA SER A 101 -15.86 -6.96 2.33
C SER A 101 -14.49 -7.63 2.45
N GLU A 102 -14.18 -8.06 3.68
CA GLU A 102 -12.99 -8.84 3.99
C GLU A 102 -13.01 -10.20 3.28
N PHE A 103 -14.19 -10.77 3.00
CA PHE A 103 -14.32 -12.06 2.32
C PHE A 103 -13.99 -11.97 0.83
N ALA A 104 -14.44 -10.88 0.19
CA ALA A 104 -14.08 -10.63 -1.21
C ALA A 104 -12.57 -10.36 -1.33
N LEU A 105 -12.00 -9.56 -0.41
CA LEU A 105 -10.56 -9.32 -0.34
C LEU A 105 -9.78 -10.62 -0.16
N GLN A 106 -10.23 -11.50 0.74
CA GLN A 106 -9.60 -12.80 0.98
C GLN A 106 -9.57 -13.65 -0.30
N THR A 107 -10.69 -13.69 -1.04
CA THR A 107 -10.82 -14.43 -2.30
C THR A 107 -9.84 -13.89 -3.34
N LEU A 108 -9.74 -12.57 -3.47
CA LEU A 108 -8.82 -11.92 -4.39
C LEU A 108 -7.35 -12.24 -4.06
N LEU A 109 -6.93 -12.02 -2.82
CA LEU A 109 -5.54 -12.20 -2.41
C LEU A 109 -5.11 -13.68 -2.49
N SER A 110 -6.00 -14.61 -2.13
CA SER A 110 -5.73 -16.05 -2.21
C SER A 110 -5.57 -16.54 -3.66
N SER A 111 -6.24 -15.89 -4.63
CA SER A 111 -6.11 -16.24 -6.05
C SER A 111 -4.82 -15.67 -6.68
N CYS A 112 -4.37 -14.49 -6.23
CA CYS A 112 -3.22 -13.78 -6.78
C CYS A 112 -1.89 -14.27 -6.19
N SER A 113 -1.56 -15.55 -6.39
CA SER A 113 -0.38 -16.22 -5.82
C SER A 113 0.97 -15.78 -6.42
N ARG A 114 0.96 -14.91 -7.44
CA ARG A 114 2.17 -14.38 -8.10
C ARG A 114 2.35 -12.87 -7.91
N LEU A 115 1.60 -12.28 -6.98
CA LEU A 115 1.63 -10.85 -6.73
C LEU A 115 3.00 -10.43 -6.18
N ASP A 116 3.59 -9.41 -6.79
CA ASP A 116 4.90 -8.85 -6.45
C ASP A 116 4.75 -7.47 -5.78
N GLU A 117 3.83 -6.65 -6.29
CA GLU A 117 3.55 -5.31 -5.75
C GLU A 117 2.06 -5.16 -5.41
N LEU A 118 1.77 -4.80 -4.16
CA LEU A 118 0.42 -4.54 -3.67
C LEU A 118 0.37 -3.19 -2.96
N ASN A 119 -0.48 -2.31 -3.46
CA ASN A 119 -0.88 -1.11 -2.74
C ASN A 119 -2.35 -1.24 -2.34
N LEU A 120 -2.61 -1.39 -1.04
CA LEU A 120 -3.95 -1.47 -0.46
C LEU A 120 -4.19 -0.30 0.51
N SER A 121 -3.34 0.72 0.50
CA SER A 121 -3.38 1.81 1.48
C SER A 121 -4.65 2.65 1.43
N TRP A 122 -4.99 3.31 2.55
CA TRP A 122 -6.07 4.31 2.61
C TRP A 122 -7.47 3.83 2.18
N CYS A 123 -7.74 2.53 2.17
CA CYS A 123 -9.11 2.01 2.05
C CYS A 123 -9.91 2.41 3.30
N PHE A 124 -10.64 3.51 3.22
CA PHE A 124 -11.17 4.22 4.39
C PHE A 124 -12.31 3.50 5.11
N ASP A 125 -12.98 2.56 4.45
CA ASP A 125 -14.04 1.74 5.01
C ASP A 125 -13.54 0.42 5.61
N PHE A 126 -12.24 0.15 5.53
CA PHE A 126 -11.64 -1.04 6.09
C PHE A 126 -11.62 -1.02 7.62
N THR A 127 -11.95 -2.18 8.18
CA THR A 127 -11.85 -2.51 9.60
C THR A 127 -10.62 -3.37 9.89
N GLU A 128 -10.38 -3.67 11.16
CA GLU A 128 -9.35 -4.64 11.60
C GLU A 128 -9.43 -5.98 10.87
N LYS A 129 -10.64 -6.45 10.53
CA LYS A 129 -10.83 -7.72 9.79
C LYS A 129 -10.19 -7.68 8.41
N HIS A 130 -10.29 -6.54 7.72
CA HIS A 130 -9.71 -6.38 6.39
C HIS A 130 -8.18 -6.38 6.46
N VAL A 131 -7.61 -5.71 7.47
CA VAL A 131 -6.17 -5.70 7.72
C VAL A 131 -5.66 -7.10 8.04
N GLN A 132 -6.35 -7.82 8.93
CA GLN A 132 -6.03 -9.21 9.28
C GLN A 132 -6.08 -10.12 8.06
N VAL A 133 -7.13 -10.00 7.22
CA VAL A 133 -7.21 -10.74 5.95
C VAL A 133 -6.04 -10.38 5.04
N ALA A 134 -5.70 -9.10 4.90
CA ALA A 134 -4.63 -8.66 4.04
C ALA A 134 -3.29 -9.31 4.43
N VAL A 135 -2.90 -9.23 5.70
CA VAL A 135 -1.62 -9.81 6.18
C VAL A 135 -1.63 -11.34 6.17
N ALA A 136 -2.80 -11.97 6.36
CA ALA A 136 -2.95 -13.42 6.38
C ALA A 136 -2.99 -14.07 5.00
N HIS A 137 -3.39 -13.34 3.95
CA HIS A 137 -3.63 -13.92 2.62
C HIS A 137 -2.83 -13.30 1.48
N VAL A 138 -2.07 -12.22 1.70
CA VAL A 138 -1.15 -11.74 0.66
C VAL A 138 -0.16 -12.83 0.26
N SER A 139 0.21 -12.90 -1.01
CA SER A 139 1.14 -13.91 -1.52
C SER A 139 2.51 -13.80 -0.86
N GLU A 140 3.17 -14.93 -0.61
CA GLU A 140 4.56 -14.99 -0.10
C GLU A 140 5.59 -14.46 -1.12
N THR A 141 5.17 -14.33 -2.38
CA THR A 141 5.96 -13.73 -3.47
C THR A 141 6.09 -12.21 -3.37
N ILE A 142 5.30 -11.56 -2.50
CA ILE A 142 5.24 -10.11 -2.41
C ILE A 142 6.62 -9.51 -2.03
N THR A 143 7.05 -8.51 -2.79
CA THR A 143 8.28 -7.76 -2.51
C THR A 143 7.99 -6.30 -2.16
N GLN A 144 6.88 -5.75 -2.62
CA GLN A 144 6.47 -4.38 -2.32
C GLN A 144 5.05 -4.34 -1.77
N LEU A 145 4.89 -3.82 -0.56
CA LEU A 145 3.60 -3.75 0.12
C LEU A 145 3.38 -2.39 0.75
N ASN A 146 2.22 -1.79 0.47
CA ASN A 146 1.74 -0.58 1.13
C ASN A 146 0.42 -0.86 1.85
N LEU A 147 0.46 -0.80 3.19
CA LEU A 147 -0.70 -0.92 4.09
C LEU A 147 -0.83 0.34 4.97
N SER A 148 -0.45 1.50 4.45
CA SER A 148 -0.57 2.77 5.19
C SER A 148 -2.03 3.22 5.37
N GLY A 149 -2.27 4.03 6.40
CA GLY A 149 -3.54 4.73 6.61
C GLY A 149 -4.56 4.06 7.54
N TYR A 150 -4.26 2.87 8.07
CA TYR A 150 -5.23 2.10 8.89
C TYR A 150 -5.24 2.45 10.38
N ARG A 151 -4.29 3.26 10.87
CA ARG A 151 -4.25 3.78 12.25
C ARG A 151 -4.46 2.69 13.30
N LYS A 152 -5.61 2.70 13.98
CA LYS A 152 -5.97 1.78 15.08
C LYS A 152 -6.32 0.37 14.62
N ASN A 153 -6.56 0.16 13.33
CA ASN A 153 -6.97 -1.13 12.78
C ASN A 153 -5.79 -2.03 12.44
N LEU A 154 -4.55 -1.51 12.40
CA LEU A 154 -3.34 -2.28 12.16
C LEU A 154 -2.56 -2.39 13.47
N GLN A 155 -2.44 -3.61 13.99
CA GLN A 155 -1.80 -3.95 15.25
C GLN A 155 -0.41 -4.57 15.04
N LYS A 156 0.38 -4.64 16.11
CA LYS A 156 1.67 -5.34 16.09
C LYS A 156 1.53 -6.81 15.68
N SER A 157 0.47 -7.50 16.13
CA SER A 157 0.20 -8.89 15.75
C SER A 157 0.01 -9.10 14.24
N ASP A 158 -0.55 -8.08 13.57
CA ASP A 158 -0.74 -8.10 12.12
C ASP A 158 0.61 -7.98 11.42
N LEU A 159 1.49 -7.12 11.92
CA LEU A 159 2.88 -7.03 11.46
C LEU A 159 3.63 -8.35 11.69
N SER A 160 3.52 -8.96 12.87
CA SER A 160 4.15 -10.26 13.15
C SER A 160 3.65 -11.34 12.18
N THR A 161 2.35 -11.33 11.84
CA THR A 161 1.76 -12.25 10.85
C THR A 161 2.31 -11.99 9.45
N LEU A 162 2.39 -10.73 9.04
CA LEU A 162 2.92 -10.32 7.74
C LEU A 162 4.37 -10.76 7.59
N VAL A 163 5.23 -10.43 8.55
CA VAL A 163 6.67 -10.74 8.53
C VAL A 163 6.92 -12.24 8.47
N ARG A 164 6.15 -13.03 9.24
CA ARG A 164 6.26 -14.49 9.24
C ARG A 164 5.94 -15.11 7.87
N ARG A 165 5.00 -14.52 7.14
CA ARG A 165 4.52 -15.06 5.85
C ARG A 165 5.26 -14.50 4.64
N CYS A 166 5.74 -13.26 4.72
CA CYS A 166 6.28 -12.52 3.59
C CYS A 166 7.77 -12.17 3.81
N PRO A 167 8.67 -13.17 3.82
CA PRO A 167 10.09 -12.94 4.12
C PRO A 167 10.83 -12.18 3.00
N ASN A 168 10.23 -12.10 1.79
CA ASN A 168 10.82 -11.50 0.60
C ASN A 168 10.55 -10.00 0.44
N LEU A 169 9.94 -9.36 1.44
CA LEU A 169 9.64 -7.93 1.41
C LEU A 169 10.92 -7.09 1.26
N VAL A 170 10.92 -6.24 0.24
CA VAL A 170 11.96 -5.24 -0.08
C VAL A 170 11.46 -3.84 0.22
N HIS A 171 10.19 -3.55 -0.08
CA HIS A 171 9.52 -2.29 0.22
C HIS A 171 8.31 -2.54 1.13
N LEU A 172 8.28 -1.86 2.27
CA LEU A 172 7.18 -1.94 3.22
C LEU A 172 6.80 -0.54 3.69
N ASP A 173 5.57 -0.13 3.39
CA ASP A 173 5.01 1.13 3.86
C ASP A 173 3.88 0.86 4.84
N LEU A 174 4.11 1.30 6.09
CA LEU A 174 3.19 1.21 7.22
C LEU A 174 2.92 2.60 7.80
N SER A 175 3.03 3.65 6.99
CA SER A 175 2.76 5.02 7.42
C SER A 175 1.35 5.15 8.03
N ASP A 176 1.19 6.08 8.97
CA ASP A 176 -0.06 6.29 9.71
C ASP A 176 -0.56 5.06 10.48
N SER A 177 0.34 4.14 10.87
CA SER A 177 0.02 3.00 11.74
C SER A 177 0.29 3.34 13.21
N VAL A 178 -0.62 4.08 13.83
CA VAL A 178 -0.43 4.66 15.18
C VAL A 178 -0.24 3.64 16.30
N MET A 179 -0.66 2.38 16.10
CA MET A 179 -0.48 1.32 17.10
C MET A 179 0.92 0.70 17.08
N LEU A 180 1.74 1.01 16.06
CA LEU A 180 3.12 0.54 15.98
C LEU A 180 4.02 1.41 16.85
N LYS A 181 4.68 0.76 17.81
CA LYS A 181 5.67 1.37 18.71
C LYS A 181 7.03 0.71 18.48
N ASN A 182 8.05 1.17 19.21
CA ASN A 182 9.43 0.70 19.00
C ASN A 182 9.62 -0.80 19.27
N ASP A 183 8.72 -1.42 20.01
CA ASP A 183 8.74 -2.86 20.28
C ASP A 183 8.44 -3.72 19.04
N CYS A 184 7.97 -3.12 17.94
CA CYS A 184 7.72 -3.77 16.66
C CYS A 184 8.96 -3.84 15.75
N PHE A 185 10.09 -3.23 16.16
CA PHE A 185 11.30 -3.23 15.34
C PHE A 185 11.97 -4.59 15.25
N GLN A 186 11.72 -5.46 16.23
CA GLN A 186 12.24 -6.82 16.24
C GLN A 186 11.73 -7.64 15.05
N GLU A 187 10.52 -7.36 14.60
CA GLU A 187 9.87 -7.98 13.46
C GLU A 187 10.56 -7.57 12.15
N PHE A 188 10.91 -6.29 11.98
CA PHE A 188 11.60 -5.84 10.76
C PHE A 188 12.98 -6.48 10.58
N PHE A 189 13.66 -6.90 11.65
CA PHE A 189 14.94 -7.60 11.55
C PHE A 189 14.83 -9.01 10.94
N GLN A 190 13.62 -9.59 10.91
CA GLN A 190 13.39 -10.88 10.27
C GLN A 190 13.28 -10.75 8.74
N LEU A 191 13.04 -9.54 8.23
CA LEU A 191 12.97 -9.25 6.79
C LEU A 191 14.36 -8.96 6.24
N ASN A 192 15.07 -10.02 5.85
CA ASN A 192 16.47 -9.94 5.41
C ASN A 192 16.69 -9.12 4.13
N TYR A 193 15.64 -8.95 3.32
CA TYR A 193 15.69 -8.23 2.04
C TYR A 193 15.11 -6.82 2.12
N LEU A 194 14.62 -6.39 3.30
CA LEU A 194 13.98 -5.09 3.44
C LEU A 194 14.98 -3.96 3.21
N GLN A 195 14.69 -3.13 2.22
CA GLN A 195 15.52 -2.00 1.82
C GLN A 195 14.80 -0.67 2.02
N HIS A 196 13.48 -0.63 1.85
CA HIS A 196 12.67 0.57 1.94
C HIS A 196 11.57 0.37 2.98
N LEU A 197 11.64 1.12 4.08
CA LEU A 197 10.66 1.10 5.15
C LEU A 197 10.11 2.52 5.36
N SER A 198 8.79 2.65 5.36
CA SER A 198 8.11 3.91 5.70
C SER A 198 7.26 3.73 6.95
N LEU A 199 7.51 4.59 7.94
CA LEU A 199 6.80 4.66 9.22
C LEU A 199 6.37 6.10 9.52
N SER A 200 6.16 6.91 8.47
CA SER A 200 5.78 8.30 8.60
C SER A 200 4.46 8.41 9.37
N ARG A 201 4.36 9.37 10.30
CA ARG A 201 3.17 9.59 11.15
C ARG A 201 2.78 8.40 12.05
N CYS A 202 3.71 7.50 12.36
CA CYS A 202 3.59 6.58 13.48
C CYS A 202 3.95 7.30 14.79
N TYR A 203 2.99 8.05 15.34
CA TYR A 203 3.23 9.03 16.42
C TYR A 203 3.76 8.43 17.73
N ASP A 204 3.53 7.15 17.99
CA ASP A 204 3.99 6.45 19.19
C ASP A 204 5.41 5.85 19.06
N ILE A 205 6.06 6.04 17.90
CA ILE A 205 7.48 5.71 17.70
C ILE A 205 8.32 6.83 18.32
N ILE A 206 9.24 6.44 19.20
CA ILE A 206 10.12 7.36 19.91
C ILE A 206 11.45 7.41 19.14
N PRO A 207 11.82 8.54 18.52
CA PRO A 207 13.01 8.66 17.67
C PRO A 207 14.31 8.15 18.29
N GLU A 208 14.48 8.31 19.59
CA GLU A 208 15.71 7.95 20.32
C GLU A 208 15.97 6.43 20.29
N THR A 209 14.91 5.61 20.26
CA THR A 209 15.04 4.15 20.19
C THR A 209 15.56 3.66 18.83
N LEU A 210 15.37 4.45 17.77
CA LEU A 210 15.95 4.18 16.47
C LEU A 210 17.46 4.36 16.49
N LEU A 211 17.99 5.26 17.33
CA LEU A 211 19.42 5.53 17.44
C LEU A 211 20.14 4.53 18.36
N GLY A 212 19.53 4.17 19.48
CA GLY A 212 20.14 3.36 20.56
C GLY A 212 20.31 1.86 20.32
N HIS A 213 19.63 1.27 19.32
CA HIS A 213 19.91 -0.11 18.92
C HIS A 213 21.20 -0.16 18.08
N GLU A 214 22.35 -0.33 18.75
CA GLU A 214 23.55 -0.93 18.17
C GLU A 214 23.34 -2.45 18.04
N CYS A 215 22.45 -2.86 17.13
CA CYS A 215 22.26 -4.26 16.82
C CYS A 215 23.38 -4.73 15.88
N LYS A 216 24.02 -5.87 16.19
CA LYS A 216 25.13 -6.50 15.44
C LYS A 216 24.79 -6.88 13.99
N CYS A 217 23.55 -6.66 13.52
CA CYS A 217 23.11 -6.85 12.14
C CYS A 217 23.28 -5.53 11.34
N THR A 218 24.53 -5.21 10.98
CA THR A 218 24.94 -3.86 10.55
C THR A 218 24.65 -3.47 9.09
N ARG A 219 23.96 -4.30 8.28
CA ARG A 219 23.56 -3.93 6.91
C ARG A 219 22.14 -3.35 6.80
N SER A 220 21.13 -4.00 7.38
CA SER A 220 19.73 -3.54 7.27
C SER A 220 19.44 -2.28 8.11
N ILE A 221 20.11 -2.13 9.26
CA ILE A 221 19.95 -0.95 10.14
C ILE A 221 20.51 0.33 9.53
N LYS A 222 21.60 0.26 8.76
CA LYS A 222 22.18 1.46 8.10
C LYS A 222 21.19 2.08 7.11
N ASN A 223 20.45 1.26 6.37
CA ASN A 223 19.45 1.71 5.42
C ASN A 223 18.19 2.29 6.09
N ILE A 224 17.77 1.74 7.24
CA ILE A 224 16.62 2.27 8.00
C ILE A 224 17.02 3.57 8.72
N LYS A 225 18.20 3.62 9.36
CA LYS A 225 18.72 4.83 10.04
C LYS A 225 18.97 5.98 9.05
N SER A 226 19.56 5.72 7.87
CA SER A 226 19.82 6.77 6.87
C SER A 226 18.54 7.34 6.24
N LYS A 227 17.49 6.52 6.11
CA LYS A 227 16.21 6.95 5.51
C LYS A 227 15.30 7.66 6.50
N LEU A 228 15.30 7.26 7.77
CA LEU A 228 14.61 8.01 8.82
C LEU A 228 15.24 9.39 9.05
N SER A 229 16.56 9.56 8.85
CA SER A 229 17.19 10.89 8.92
C SER A 229 16.82 11.85 7.78
N GLU A 230 16.21 11.38 6.69
CA GLU A 230 15.79 12.21 5.53
C GLU A 230 14.34 12.70 5.63
N GLU A 231 13.58 12.27 6.64
CA GLU A 231 12.22 12.75 6.90
C GLU A 231 12.24 14.18 7.52
N PRO A 232 11.51 15.16 6.96
CA PRO A 232 11.53 16.57 7.39
C PRO A 232 11.26 16.74 8.89
N THR A 233 10.43 15.86 9.44
CA THR A 233 10.02 15.81 10.84
C THR A 233 11.19 15.52 11.78
N LEU A 234 12.15 14.68 11.37
CA LEU A 234 13.34 14.31 12.15
C LEU A 234 14.47 15.33 12.02
N THR A 235 14.65 15.96 10.84
CA THR A 235 15.58 17.10 10.68
C THR A 235 15.22 18.28 11.59
N ARG A 236 13.93 18.56 11.82
CA ARG A 236 13.50 19.61 12.77
C ARG A 236 13.83 19.29 14.22
N ILE A 237 13.84 18.01 14.59
CA ILE A 237 14.21 17.54 15.94
C ILE A 237 15.74 17.58 16.11
N GLN A 238 16.51 17.15 15.10
CA GLN A 238 17.97 17.25 15.12
C GLN A 238 18.47 18.70 15.19
N GLN A 239 17.82 19.64 14.49
CA GLN A 239 18.15 21.07 14.57
C GLN A 239 17.82 21.67 15.96
N LYS A 240 16.71 21.25 16.60
CA LYS A 240 16.38 21.67 17.97
C LYS A 240 17.37 21.13 19.01
N ASN A 241 17.83 19.89 18.85
CA ASN A 241 18.80 19.29 19.77
C ASN A 241 20.20 19.91 19.63
N ASN A 242 20.64 20.29 18.43
CA ASN A 242 21.90 21.03 18.25
C ASN A 242 21.83 22.46 18.78
N ALA A 243 20.67 23.13 18.72
CA ALA A 243 20.50 24.47 19.29
C ALA A 243 20.54 24.48 20.84
N ASN A 244 20.10 23.40 21.48
CA ASN A 244 20.12 23.24 22.94
C ASN A 244 21.49 22.81 23.50
N LEU A 245 22.44 22.39 22.65
CA LEU A 245 23.81 22.02 23.04
C LEU A 245 24.80 23.20 22.97
N THR A 246 24.40 24.35 22.42
CA THR A 246 25.26 25.54 22.29
C THR A 246 24.95 26.67 23.28
N SER A 247 24.07 26.45 24.26
CA SER A 247 23.76 27.44 25.30
C SER A 247 24.09 26.92 26.70
N GLU A 248 25.38 26.73 27.00
CA GLU A 248 25.86 26.79 28.39
C GLU A 248 26.05 28.26 28.78
N PRO A 249 25.47 28.74 29.89
CA PRO A 249 25.81 30.03 30.44
C PRO A 249 27.16 29.89 31.16
N THR A 250 28.21 30.47 30.58
CA THR A 250 29.50 30.69 31.27
C THR A 250 29.25 31.44 32.57
N GLY A 251 29.44 30.76 33.69
CA GLY A 251 29.49 31.36 35.01
C GLY A 251 30.60 32.42 35.06
N LYS A 252 30.23 33.64 35.45
CA LYS A 252 31.19 34.60 36.01
C LYS A 252 31.05 34.58 37.52
N GLN A 253 31.97 33.86 38.18
CA GLN A 253 32.44 34.22 39.50
C GLN A 253 33.32 35.46 39.37
N SER A 254 33.09 36.46 40.22
CA SER A 254 34.16 37.36 40.68
C SER A 254 33.76 37.97 42.02
N GLN A 255 34.59 37.64 43.02
CA GLN A 255 34.64 38.21 44.35
C GLN A 255 35.04 39.69 44.30
N GLN A 256 34.32 40.54 45.05
CA GLN A 256 34.84 41.36 46.15
C GLN A 256 33.67 41.98 46.90
#